data_AF-M7PL93-F1
#
_entry.id   AF-M7PL93-F1
#
_cell.length_a   1.000
_cell.length_b   1.000
_cell.length_c   1.000
_cell.angle_alpha   90.00
_cell.angle_beta   90.00
_cell.angle_gamma   90.00
#
_symmetry.space_group_name_H-M   'P 1'
#
loop_
_entity.id
_entity.type
_entity.pdbx_description
1 polymer ?
#
loop_
_entity_poly.entity_id
_entity_poly.type
_entity_poly.pdbx_seq_one_letter_code
_entity_poly.pdbx_strand_id
1 'polypeptide(L)'
;MNNRKILCQICNNQYGKYICPRCNQRYCSLICYRSQIHLRCSEFFYKDNVEQEIKNRKITKKEKTEVLHFLSKYSYNEDFKNFKFLDDNKKLSEKIEKSTLKNRMKDIDVENASFEEIWERLESNEREEFVHLAMAYNNDVR
;
A
#
# COMPACT_ATOMS: atom_id res chain seq x y z
N MET A 1 -2.57 -40.66 -33.16
CA MET A 1 -3.44 -39.45 -33.20
C MET A 1 -3.09 -38.65 -34.45
N ASN A 2 -4.00 -38.59 -35.43
CA ASN A 2 -3.77 -37.95 -36.73
C ASN A 2 -3.48 -36.46 -36.54
N ASN A 3 -2.20 -36.11 -36.61
CA ASN A 3 -1.72 -34.73 -36.54
C ASN A 3 -2.01 -34.07 -37.89
N ARG A 4 -3.28 -33.71 -38.14
CA ARG A 4 -3.63 -32.85 -39.28
C ARG A 4 -2.83 -31.57 -39.10
N LYS A 5 -1.83 -31.35 -39.95
CA LYS A 5 -0.95 -30.19 -39.86
C LYS A 5 -1.75 -28.95 -40.23
N ILE A 6 -2.35 -28.33 -39.22
CA ILE A 6 -3.15 -27.11 -39.37
C ILE A 6 -2.21 -25.92 -39.50
N LEU A 7 -2.47 -25.05 -40.47
CA LEU A 7 -1.70 -23.84 -40.69
C LEU A 7 -1.89 -22.84 -39.54
N CYS A 8 -0.89 -21.99 -39.34
CA CYS A 8 -0.94 -20.85 -38.44
C CYS A 8 -2.10 -19.95 -38.87
N GLN A 9 -3.06 -19.72 -37.99
CA GLN A 9 -4.26 -18.91 -38.28
C GLN A 9 -3.97 -17.41 -38.32
N ILE A 10 -2.73 -17.01 -38.10
CA ILE A 10 -2.28 -15.62 -38.07
C ILE A 10 -1.55 -15.26 -39.37
N CYS A 11 -0.60 -16.08 -39.80
CA CYS A 11 0.19 -15.81 -41.01
C CYS A 11 -0.16 -16.71 -42.20
N ASN A 12 -0.88 -17.80 -41.99
CA ASN A 12 -1.24 -18.83 -42.98
C ASN A 12 -0.05 -19.43 -43.78
N ASN A 13 1.19 -19.13 -43.39
CA ASN A 13 2.38 -19.45 -44.19
C ASN A 13 3.15 -20.67 -43.65
N GLN A 14 2.95 -21.01 -42.38
CA GLN A 14 3.64 -22.11 -41.69
C GLN A 14 2.63 -22.90 -40.87
N TYR A 15 2.98 -24.14 -40.50
CA TYR A 15 2.17 -24.94 -39.60
C TYR A 15 2.12 -24.34 -38.18
N GLY A 16 0.94 -24.34 -37.58
CA GLY A 16 0.73 -23.88 -36.21
C GLY A 16 1.32 -24.87 -35.21
N LYS A 17 2.43 -24.48 -34.56
CA LYS A 17 3.14 -25.29 -33.56
C LYS A 17 2.53 -25.17 -32.16
N TYR A 18 1.88 -24.05 -31.88
CA TYR A 18 1.35 -23.69 -30.57
C TYR A 18 -0.12 -23.30 -30.67
N ILE A 19 -0.83 -23.34 -29.54
CA ILE A 19 -2.25 -22.95 -29.41
C ILE A 19 -2.35 -21.90 -28.31
N CYS A 20 -3.01 -20.77 -28.58
CA CYS A 20 -3.29 -19.78 -27.55
C CYS A 20 -4.34 -20.33 -26.56
N PRO A 21 -4.09 -20.32 -25.24
CA PRO A 21 -5.03 -20.86 -24.25
C PRO A 21 -6.30 -20.01 -24.06
N ARG A 22 -6.33 -18.78 -24.58
CA ARG A 22 -7.48 -17.87 -24.43
C ARG A 22 -8.45 -17.89 -25.62
N CYS A 23 -7.93 -17.95 -26.83
CA CYS A 23 -8.74 -17.90 -28.05
C CYS A 23 -8.67 -19.19 -28.88
N ASN A 24 -7.88 -20.18 -28.43
CA ASN A 24 -7.66 -21.47 -29.08
C ASN A 24 -7.08 -21.38 -30.51
N GLN A 25 -6.57 -20.20 -30.91
CA GLN A 25 -5.95 -20.03 -32.22
C GLN A 25 -4.56 -20.66 -32.28
N ARG A 26 -4.27 -21.32 -33.40
CA ARG A 26 -2.97 -21.92 -33.71
C ARG A 26 -2.00 -20.91 -34.30
N TYR A 27 -0.78 -20.86 -33.77
CA TYR A 27 0.27 -19.97 -34.25
C TYR A 27 1.62 -20.69 -34.41
N CYS A 28 2.48 -20.22 -35.33
CA CYS A 28 3.75 -20.90 -35.64
C CYS A 28 4.94 -20.42 -34.79
N SER A 29 4.93 -19.17 -34.33
CA SER A 29 6.06 -18.56 -33.63
C SER A 29 5.62 -17.38 -32.74
N LEU A 30 6.56 -16.89 -31.90
CA LEU A 30 6.34 -15.70 -31.07
C LEU A 30 5.97 -14.46 -31.89
N ILE A 31 6.49 -14.35 -33.12
CA ILE A 31 6.19 -13.23 -34.02
C ILE A 31 4.69 -13.21 -34.35
N CYS A 32 4.11 -14.37 -34.65
CA CYS A 32 2.67 -14.49 -34.88
C CYS A 32 1.88 -14.23 -33.59
N TYR A 33 2.35 -14.74 -32.45
CA TYR A 33 1.70 -14.51 -31.16
C TYR A 33 1.60 -13.02 -30.79
N ARG A 34 2.64 -12.23 -31.12
CA ARG A 34 2.72 -10.78 -30.86
C ARG A 34 2.23 -9.91 -32.03
N SER A 35 1.68 -10.52 -33.08
CA SER A 35 1.18 -9.79 -34.24
C SER A 35 -0.04 -8.93 -33.87
N GLN A 36 -0.30 -7.90 -34.66
CA GLN A 36 -1.47 -7.03 -34.49
C GLN A 36 -2.80 -7.82 -34.51
N ILE A 37 -2.86 -8.91 -35.28
CA ILE A 37 -4.03 -9.78 -35.39
C ILE A 37 -4.34 -10.47 -34.04
N HIS A 38 -3.31 -10.78 -33.26
CA HIS A 38 -3.41 -11.47 -31.97
C HIS A 38 -3.09 -10.55 -30.78
N LEU A 39 -3.15 -9.23 -30.98
CA LEU A 39 -2.71 -8.24 -30.00
C LEU A 39 -3.46 -8.39 -28.68
N ARG A 40 -4.78 -8.47 -28.71
CA ARG A 40 -5.64 -8.58 -27.52
C ARG A 40 -5.18 -9.69 -26.57
N CYS A 41 -4.97 -10.91 -27.07
CA CYS A 41 -4.57 -12.04 -26.23
C CYS A 41 -3.14 -11.90 -25.71
N SER A 42 -2.24 -11.30 -26.51
CA SER A 42 -0.87 -11.03 -26.11
C SER A 42 -0.79 -9.97 -25.02
N GLU A 43 -1.57 -8.89 -25.11
CA GLU A 43 -1.61 -7.82 -24.11
C GLU A 43 -2.14 -8.31 -22.78
N PHE A 44 -3.24 -9.07 -22.77
CA PHE A 44 -3.72 -9.70 -21.54
C PHE A 44 -2.64 -10.57 -20.90
N PHE A 45 -1.77 -11.21 -21.70
CA PHE A 45 -0.74 -12.11 -21.15
C PHE A 45 0.32 -11.27 -20.46
N TYR A 46 0.81 -10.23 -21.14
CA TYR A 46 1.77 -9.31 -20.54
C TYR A 46 1.22 -8.63 -19.30
N LYS A 47 -0.04 -8.18 -19.34
CA LYS A 47 -0.71 -7.58 -18.18
C LYS A 47 -0.78 -8.54 -17.00
N ASP A 48 -1.28 -9.76 -17.20
CA ASP A 48 -1.40 -10.76 -16.14
C ASP A 48 -0.03 -11.10 -15.55
N ASN A 49 1.00 -11.25 -16.39
CA ASN A 49 2.36 -11.53 -15.93
C ASN A 49 2.91 -10.37 -15.08
N VAL A 50 2.75 -9.12 -15.54
CA VAL A 50 3.20 -7.95 -14.79
C VAL A 50 2.45 -7.81 -13.46
N GLU A 51 1.13 -8.01 -13.45
CA GLU A 51 0.34 -7.98 -12.22
C GLU A 51 0.76 -9.07 -11.23
N GLN A 52 1.02 -10.29 -11.71
CA GLN A 52 1.48 -11.38 -10.86
C GLN A 52 2.89 -11.11 -10.31
N GLU A 53 3.81 -10.61 -11.12
CA GLU A 53 5.15 -10.21 -10.67
C GLU A 53 5.09 -9.11 -9.60
N ILE A 54 4.24 -8.10 -9.79
CA ILE A 54 4.04 -7.03 -8.79
C ILE A 54 3.48 -7.60 -7.49
N LYS A 55 2.49 -8.50 -7.55
CA LYS A 55 1.91 -9.15 -6.36
C LYS A 55 2.90 -10.06 -5.64
N ASN A 56 3.74 -10.77 -6.40
CA ASN A 56 4.73 -11.71 -5.86
C ASN A 56 6.00 -11.03 -5.37
N ARG A 57 6.26 -9.78 -5.79
CA ARG A 57 7.40 -8.99 -5.31
C ARG A 57 7.23 -8.72 -3.82
N LYS A 58 7.98 -9.47 -3.01
CA LYS A 58 8.15 -9.18 -1.59
C LYS A 58 9.01 -7.93 -1.44
N ILE A 59 8.40 -6.83 -1.02
CA ILE A 59 9.10 -5.58 -0.72
C ILE A 59 10.02 -5.83 0.46
N THR A 60 11.30 -5.50 0.33
CA THR A 60 12.25 -5.60 1.44
C THR A 60 11.93 -4.55 2.49
N LYS A 61 12.28 -4.81 3.77
CA LYS A 61 12.06 -3.86 4.86
C LYS A 61 12.66 -2.48 4.55
N LYS A 62 13.80 -2.44 3.86
CA LYS A 62 14.53 -1.23 3.46
C LYS A 62 13.77 -0.41 2.40
N GLU A 63 13.30 -1.05 1.33
CA GLU A 63 12.50 -0.37 0.30
C GLU A 63 11.19 0.18 0.88
N LYS A 64 10.56 -0.56 1.80
CA LYS A 64 9.36 -0.09 2.50
C LYS A 64 9.63 1.15 3.33
N THR A 65 10.74 1.18 4.10
CA THR A 65 11.12 2.36 4.90
C THR A 65 11.44 3.58 4.03
N GLU A 66 12.07 3.38 2.88
CA GLU A 66 12.39 4.48 1.94
C GLU A 66 11.14 5.08 1.31
N VAL A 67 10.20 4.23 0.86
CA VAL A 67 8.90 4.69 0.34
C VAL A 67 8.10 5.42 1.41
N LEU A 68 8.07 4.90 2.64
CA LEU A 68 7.39 5.55 3.77
C LEU A 68 8.03 6.89 4.14
N HIS A 69 9.36 6.97 4.14
CA HIS A 69 10.08 8.22 4.38
C HIS A 69 9.76 9.27 3.31
N PHE A 70 9.66 8.85 2.05
CA PHE A 70 9.23 9.72 0.97
C PHE A 70 7.78 10.19 1.18
N LEU A 71 6.85 9.29 1.49
CA LEU A 71 5.45 9.64 1.76
C LEU A 71 5.33 10.60 2.95
N SER A 72 6.00 10.33 4.08
CA SER A 72 5.97 11.19 5.27
C SER A 72 6.52 12.58 5.02
N LYS A 73 7.45 12.73 4.07
CA LYS A 73 8.02 14.03 3.69
C LYS A 73 6.98 14.93 2.99
N TYR A 74 6.00 14.34 2.31
CA TYR A 74 4.96 15.08 1.58
C TYR A 74 3.60 15.10 2.31
N SER A 75 3.35 14.19 3.26
CA SER A 75 2.14 14.17 4.07
C SER A 75 2.39 14.73 5.47
N TYR A 76 2.43 16.06 5.61
CA TYR A 76 2.21 16.72 6.91
C TYR A 76 0.71 16.62 7.24
N ASN A 77 0.27 15.48 7.76
CA ASN A 77 -1.03 15.33 8.42
C ASN A 77 -0.83 14.40 9.63
N GLU A 78 -1.15 14.91 10.82
CA GLU A 78 -1.01 14.29 12.14
C GLU A 78 -1.69 12.90 12.25
N ASP A 79 -2.63 12.58 11.36
CA ASP A 79 -3.43 11.35 11.39
C ASP A 79 -2.67 10.07 11.04
N PHE A 80 -1.48 10.16 10.41
CA PHE A 80 -0.71 8.98 10.01
C PHE A 80 0.19 8.38 11.11
N LYS A 81 0.42 9.10 12.23
CA LYS A 81 1.16 8.55 13.39
C LYS A 81 0.48 7.31 14.01
N ASN A 82 -0.82 7.14 13.78
CA ASN A 82 -1.63 6.03 14.32
C ASN A 82 -1.77 4.81 13.40
N PHE A 83 -1.15 4.79 12.22
CA PHE A 83 -1.24 3.66 11.28
C PHE A 83 -0.29 2.51 11.72
N LYS A 84 -0.58 1.87 12.86
CA LYS A 84 0.09 0.63 13.29
C LYS A 84 -0.52 -0.54 12.52
N PHE A 85 0.01 -0.85 11.33
CA PHE A 85 -0.51 -1.96 10.54
C PHE A 85 0.10 -3.28 10.98
N LEU A 86 -0.80 -4.18 11.35
CA LEU A 86 -0.55 -5.53 11.80
C LEU A 86 0.37 -6.24 10.81
N ASP A 87 1.49 -6.71 11.32
CA ASP A 87 2.27 -7.74 10.64
C ASP A 87 1.42 -9.01 10.67
N ASP A 88 0.96 -9.49 9.50
CA ASP A 88 0.13 -10.71 9.36
C ASP A 88 0.84 -11.99 9.86
N ASN A 89 2.02 -11.88 10.50
CA ASN A 89 2.77 -13.00 11.03
C ASN A 89 3.41 -12.77 12.41
N LYS A 90 2.79 -11.96 13.29
CA LYS A 90 3.20 -11.96 14.70
C LYS A 90 2.02 -12.05 15.67
N LYS A 91 1.86 -13.24 16.23
CA LYS A 91 1.08 -13.53 17.43
C LYS A 91 1.27 -12.40 18.46
N LEU A 92 0.13 -11.92 18.93
CA LEU A 92 -0.12 -11.21 20.18
C LEU A 92 0.87 -11.59 21.30
N SER A 93 1.86 -10.72 21.53
CA SER A 93 2.70 -10.65 22.74
C SER A 93 3.51 -9.35 22.63
N GLU A 94 3.39 -8.31 23.44
CA GLU A 94 2.77 -8.09 24.74
C GLU A 94 2.21 -6.66 24.75
N LYS A 95 1.18 -6.46 25.57
CA LYS A 95 0.67 -5.15 25.97
C LYS A 95 1.82 -4.20 26.32
N ILE A 96 2.07 -3.22 25.47
CA ILE A 96 2.49 -1.91 25.96
C ILE A 96 1.20 -1.12 26.08
N GLU A 97 0.51 -1.31 27.21
CA GLU A 97 -0.51 -0.39 27.71
C GLU A 97 0.18 0.93 28.05
N LYS A 98 0.61 1.70 27.05
CA LYS A 98 0.68 3.15 27.23
C LYS A 98 -0.78 3.60 27.18
N SER A 99 -1.31 4.03 28.33
CA SER A 99 -2.61 4.66 28.44
C SER A 99 -2.67 5.81 27.44
N THR A 100 -3.25 5.56 26.27
CA THR A 100 -3.43 6.57 25.23
C THR A 100 -4.14 7.77 25.86
N LEU A 101 -3.75 9.02 25.56
CA LEU A 101 -4.35 10.24 26.13
C LEU A 101 -5.89 10.19 26.15
N LYS A 102 -6.47 9.61 25.08
CA LYS A 102 -7.90 9.31 24.94
C LYS A 102 -8.50 8.55 26.14
N ASN A 103 -7.77 7.65 26.78
CA ASN A 103 -8.22 6.93 27.96
C ASN A 103 -8.16 7.78 29.24
N ARG A 104 -7.22 8.73 29.33
CA ARG A 104 -7.02 9.62 30.50
C ARG A 104 -8.01 10.79 30.50
N MET A 105 -8.48 11.20 29.33
CA MET A 105 -9.43 12.32 29.14
C MET A 105 -10.89 11.88 28.92
N LYS A 106 -11.23 10.60 29.06
CA LYS A 106 -12.59 10.08 28.81
C LYS A 106 -13.66 10.63 29.75
N ASP A 107 -13.27 10.94 30.97
CA ASP A 107 -14.20 11.27 32.06
C ASP A 107 -14.16 12.78 32.42
N ILE A 108 -13.57 13.61 31.56
CA ILE A 108 -13.47 15.06 31.76
C ILE A 108 -14.50 15.75 30.87
N ASP A 109 -15.33 16.59 31.48
CA ASP A 109 -16.13 17.57 30.76
C ASP A 109 -15.27 18.81 30.49
N VAL A 110 -14.76 18.92 29.25
CA VAL A 110 -13.82 19.99 28.84
C VAL A 110 -14.42 21.39 28.96
N GLU A 111 -15.76 21.52 28.97
CA GLU A 111 -16.44 22.81 29.06
C GLU A 111 -16.54 23.32 30.51
N ASN A 112 -16.50 22.41 31.50
CA ASN A 112 -16.70 22.73 32.92
C ASN A 112 -15.51 22.37 33.82
N ALA A 113 -14.52 21.64 33.30
CA ALA A 113 -13.35 21.23 34.07
C ALA A 113 -12.41 22.39 34.36
N SER A 114 -11.83 22.37 35.56
CA SER A 114 -10.83 23.37 35.95
C SER A 114 -9.49 23.11 35.25
N PHE A 115 -8.71 24.18 35.08
CA PHE A 115 -7.38 24.11 34.48
C PHE A 115 -6.47 23.08 35.18
N GLU A 116 -6.49 23.06 36.51
CA GLU A 116 -5.68 22.14 37.32
C GLU A 116 -6.06 20.66 37.06
N GLU A 117 -7.36 20.36 36.93
CA GLU A 117 -7.85 19.00 36.67
C GLU A 117 -7.44 18.45 35.30
N ILE A 118 -7.36 19.34 34.30
CA ILE A 118 -6.87 19.01 32.96
C ILE A 118 -5.34 18.87 32.99
N TRP A 119 -4.66 19.77 33.70
CA TRP A 119 -3.21 19.81 33.80
C TRP A 119 -2.62 18.57 34.48
N GLU A 120 -3.20 18.15 35.61
CA GLU A 120 -2.76 16.97 36.36
C GLU A 120 -2.87 15.68 35.52
N ARG A 121 -3.81 15.64 34.58
CA ARG A 121 -4.05 14.50 33.71
C ARG A 121 -3.22 14.47 32.44
N LEU A 122 -2.34 15.44 32.20
CA LEU A 122 -1.35 15.44 31.11
C LEU A 122 0.02 14.92 31.57
N GLU A 123 0.72 14.17 30.72
CA GLU A 123 2.10 13.73 30.98
C GLU A 123 3.09 14.89 30.84
N SER A 124 4.29 14.74 31.41
CA SER A 124 5.32 15.80 31.39
C SER A 124 5.66 16.30 29.98
N ASN A 125 5.76 15.38 29.02
CA ASN A 125 6.03 15.72 27.62
C ASN A 125 4.87 16.51 26.96
N GLU A 126 3.62 16.17 27.30
CA GLU A 126 2.42 16.83 26.74
C GLU A 126 2.26 18.25 27.31
N ARG A 127 2.66 18.45 28.58
CA ARG A 127 2.68 19.78 29.21
C ARG A 127 3.72 20.70 28.58
N GLU A 128 4.90 20.17 28.26
CA GLU A 128 5.96 20.95 27.59
C GLU A 128 5.51 21.42 26.20
N GLU A 129 4.88 20.54 25.41
CA GLU A 129 4.29 20.90 24.12
C GLU A 129 3.20 21.97 24.27
N PHE A 130 2.33 21.82 25.27
CA PHE A 130 1.28 22.81 25.53
C PHE A 130 1.87 24.18 25.88
N VAL A 131 2.88 24.25 26.76
CA VAL A 131 3.56 25.51 27.10
C VAL A 131 4.21 26.12 25.87
N HIS A 132 4.86 25.30 25.03
CA HIS A 132 5.48 25.79 23.81
C HIS A 132 4.46 26.39 22.84
N LEU A 133 3.29 25.75 22.67
CA LEU A 133 2.20 26.28 21.85
C LEU A 133 1.59 27.56 22.44
N ALA A 134 1.39 27.62 23.76
CA ALA A 134 0.88 28.81 24.43
C ALA A 134 1.85 30.00 24.33
N MET A 135 3.15 29.74 24.46
CA MET A 135 4.20 30.75 24.26
C MET A 135 4.25 31.24 22.80
N ALA A 136 4.12 30.33 21.84
CA ALA A 136 4.06 30.69 20.42
C ALA A 136 2.84 31.58 20.10
N TYR A 137 1.66 31.21 20.60
CA TYR A 137 0.44 31.99 20.39
C TYR A 137 0.51 33.39 21.02
N ASN A 138 1.07 33.51 22.23
CA ASN A 138 1.25 34.81 22.89
C ASN A 138 2.26 35.73 22.18
N ASN A 139 3.17 35.17 21.38
CA ASN A 139 4.11 35.95 20.58
C ASN A 139 3.53 36.43 19.24
N ASP A 140 2.50 35.75 18.70
CA ASP A 140 1.81 36.15 17.46
C ASP A 140 0.72 37.21 17.68
N VAL A 141 0.27 37.43 18.92
CA VAL A 141 -0.79 38.39 19.30
C VAL A 141 -0.21 39.73 19.81
N ARG A 142 1.10 39.96 19.68
CA ARG A 142 1.77 41.18 20.16
C ARG A 142 2.28 42.08 19.03
#